data_AF-A0A5B6U929-F1
#
_entry.id   AF-A0A5B6U929-F1
#
_cell.length_a   1.000
_cell.length_b   1.000
_cell.length_c   1.000
_cell.angle_alpha   90.00
_cell.angle_beta   90.00
_cell.angle_gamma   90.00
#
_symmetry.space_group_name_H-M   'P 1'
#
loop_
_entity.id
_entity.type
_entity.pdbx_description
1 polymer ?
#
loop_
_entity_poly.entity_id
_entity_poly.type
_entity_poly.pdbx_seq_one_letter_code
_entity_poly.pdbx_strand_id
1 'polypeptide(L)'
;MIIAVIGPSSRGAVACELAKHLKFHLIDQDDIIPTLKHSLPSSSAAAVAESETLNDLFFKLVIQIATTQVIKLNQGLIISTMLSHRSLIDKLKKLADTAAARLVIVQCIQAQDASDGYRFEGVQKFTVDPKRFVANNFLAEISGKVAKRNSTHLHALSLYNNYKPFTESGKDLHCKRCQELISGPMYQCMECNKYIFHKSCAEDPGDLKLIRQSCPKNLRASKEPPGYELPPEKLKRCETCELNNKDFCVSCRDCIFETNMEGKFLPLIINHGSHSHPLNLIMMPPSYDYKFGCCGCGELGKSISYRCYDCNFNLHVGCVLLEHTATSIRHSHNLTLVYDSLEDTYWDKNSCDFCNNERKPEQWFYYCSTCEIVAHIGCCAVDQSQ
;
A
#
# COMPACT_ATOMS: atom_id res chain seq x y z
N MET A 1 -2.22 9.28 -13.98
CA MET A 1 -2.93 8.06 -14.43
C MET A 1 -2.72 7.88 -15.92
N ILE A 2 -2.45 6.66 -16.36
CA ILE A 2 -2.25 6.29 -17.77
C ILE A 2 -3.37 5.32 -18.15
N ILE A 3 -4.09 5.60 -19.24
CA ILE A 3 -5.12 4.70 -19.79
C ILE A 3 -4.67 4.23 -21.17
N ALA A 4 -4.48 2.94 -21.35
CA ALA A 4 -4.24 2.32 -22.65
C ALA A 4 -5.55 1.73 -23.19
N VAL A 5 -6.10 2.32 -24.26
CA VAL A 5 -7.29 1.84 -24.96
C VAL A 5 -6.83 0.97 -26.14
N ILE A 6 -7.24 -0.30 -26.12
CA ILE A 6 -6.72 -1.34 -27.01
C ILE A 6 -7.83 -2.04 -27.76
N GLY A 7 -7.56 -2.61 -28.92
CA GLY A 7 -8.54 -3.39 -29.68
C GLY A 7 -8.73 -2.91 -31.12
N PRO A 8 -9.86 -3.22 -31.78
CA PRO A 8 -10.06 -2.96 -33.20
C PRO A 8 -10.29 -1.47 -33.52
N SER A 9 -10.52 -1.16 -34.80
CA SER A 9 -10.58 0.22 -35.35
C SER A 9 -11.56 1.17 -34.65
N SER A 10 -12.55 0.68 -33.91
CA SER A 10 -13.51 1.51 -33.16
C SER A 10 -13.00 2.03 -31.81
N ARG A 11 -11.79 1.67 -31.39
CA ARG A 11 -11.18 2.11 -30.11
C ARG A 11 -10.94 3.63 -30.02
N GLY A 12 -10.69 4.31 -31.13
CA GLY A 12 -10.38 5.75 -31.13
C GLY A 12 -11.57 6.58 -30.62
N ALA A 13 -12.80 6.14 -30.90
CA ALA A 13 -14.01 6.78 -30.37
C ALA A 13 -14.08 6.68 -28.84
N VAL A 14 -13.80 5.50 -28.28
CA VAL A 14 -13.74 5.26 -26.82
C VAL A 14 -12.66 6.12 -26.18
N ALA A 15 -11.47 6.17 -26.78
CA ALA A 15 -10.35 6.96 -26.28
C ALA A 15 -10.64 8.47 -26.31
N CYS A 16 -11.25 8.97 -27.39
CA CYS A 16 -11.70 10.36 -27.52
C CYS A 16 -12.75 10.72 -26.47
N GLU A 17 -13.75 9.86 -26.26
CA GLU A 17 -14.81 10.13 -25.29
C GLU A 17 -14.24 10.17 -23.86
N LEU A 18 -13.33 9.26 -23.53
CA LEU A 18 -12.60 9.27 -22.26
C LEU A 18 -11.74 10.53 -22.09
N ALA A 19 -11.01 10.94 -23.12
CA ALA A 19 -10.14 12.11 -23.07
C ALA A 19 -10.94 13.38 -22.78
N LYS A 20 -12.12 13.53 -23.40
CA LYS A 20 -13.02 14.67 -23.16
C LYS A 20 -13.52 14.73 -21.72
N HIS A 21 -13.94 13.59 -21.16
CA HIS A 21 -14.50 13.54 -19.81
C HIS A 21 -13.43 13.69 -18.72
N LEU A 22 -12.27 13.05 -18.91
CA LEU A 22 -11.16 13.11 -17.95
C LEU A 22 -10.29 14.36 -18.11
N LYS A 23 -10.46 15.10 -19.21
CA LYS A 23 -9.57 16.21 -19.62
C LYS A 23 -8.11 15.77 -19.71
N PHE A 24 -7.88 14.56 -20.22
CA PHE A 24 -6.55 13.99 -20.40
C PHE A 24 -6.08 14.18 -21.85
N HIS A 25 -4.77 14.24 -22.04
CA HIS A 25 -4.19 14.25 -23.38
C HIS A 25 -4.37 12.87 -24.03
N LEU A 26 -4.73 12.87 -25.32
CA LEU A 26 -4.90 11.66 -26.11
C LEU A 26 -3.77 11.53 -27.13
N ILE A 27 -3.15 10.36 -27.17
CA ILE A 27 -2.25 9.93 -28.23
C ILE A 27 -2.96 8.80 -28.97
N ASP A 28 -3.41 9.04 -30.19
CA ASP A 28 -4.03 8.01 -31.02
C ASP A 28 -3.08 7.48 -32.10
N GLN A 29 -2.90 6.16 -32.14
CA GLN A 29 -2.12 5.49 -33.16
C GLN A 29 -2.65 5.76 -34.57
N ASP A 30 -3.97 5.84 -34.74
CA ASP A 30 -4.58 6.04 -36.06
C ASP A 30 -4.37 7.47 -36.59
N ASP A 31 -4.07 8.44 -35.71
CA ASP A 31 -3.70 9.81 -36.10
C ASP A 31 -2.21 9.92 -36.50
N ILE A 32 -1.35 9.09 -35.89
CA ILE A 32 0.12 9.22 -36.00
C ILE A 32 0.69 8.33 -37.11
N ILE A 33 0.23 7.08 -37.23
CA ILE A 33 0.77 6.11 -38.19
C ILE A 33 0.65 6.57 -39.66
N PRO A 34 -0.47 7.16 -40.13
CA PRO A 34 -0.56 7.67 -41.50
C PRO A 34 0.50 8.74 -41.79
N THR A 35 0.73 9.65 -40.84
CA THR A 35 1.73 10.72 -40.96
C THR A 35 3.15 10.15 -41.04
N LEU A 36 3.45 9.12 -40.24
CA LEU A 36 4.74 8.42 -40.28
C LEU A 36 4.96 7.70 -41.62
N LYS A 37 3.92 7.07 -42.19
CA LYS A 37 3.98 6.38 -43.49
C LYS A 37 4.38 7.32 -44.63
N HIS A 38 3.85 8.54 -44.66
CA HIS A 38 4.19 9.53 -45.69
C HIS A 38 5.63 10.06 -45.59
N SER A 39 6.28 9.86 -44.44
CA SER A 39 7.63 10.37 -44.18
C SER A 39 8.73 9.34 -44.48
N LEU A 40 8.37 8.09 -44.79
CA LEU A 40 9.31 7.00 -45.08
C LEU A 40 9.45 6.75 -46.59
N PRO A 41 10.66 6.48 -47.11
CA PRO A 41 10.87 6.18 -48.53
C PRO A 41 10.32 4.78 -48.88
N SER A 42 9.39 4.73 -49.83
CA SER A 42 8.71 3.49 -50.25
C SER A 42 9.60 2.61 -51.15
N SER A 43 9.91 1.38 -50.72
CA SER A 43 10.51 0.33 -51.58
C SER A 43 9.74 -0.98 -51.49
N SER A 44 9.33 -1.51 -52.65
CA SER A 44 8.41 -2.64 -52.80
C SER A 44 9.07 -4.01 -52.60
N ALA A 45 9.51 -4.26 -51.38
CA ALA A 45 9.55 -5.57 -50.71
C ALA A 45 9.29 -5.40 -49.20
N ALA A 46 9.08 -4.15 -48.76
CA ALA A 46 9.14 -3.75 -47.37
C ALA A 46 7.77 -3.66 -46.69
N ALA A 47 6.63 -3.83 -47.37
CA ALA A 47 5.31 -3.55 -46.76
C ALA A 47 5.00 -4.28 -45.44
N VAL A 48 5.52 -5.50 -45.22
CA VAL A 48 5.38 -6.22 -43.93
C VAL A 48 6.40 -5.71 -42.90
N ALA A 49 7.66 -5.54 -43.31
CA ALA A 49 8.75 -5.01 -42.48
C ALA A 49 8.55 -3.52 -42.11
N GLU A 50 7.93 -2.73 -42.98
CA GLU A 50 7.52 -1.33 -42.80
C GLU A 50 6.44 -1.24 -41.74
N SER A 51 5.47 -2.16 -41.71
CA SER A 51 4.42 -2.11 -40.68
C SER A 51 4.97 -2.40 -39.27
N GLU A 52 5.91 -3.34 -39.15
CA GLU A 52 6.54 -3.70 -37.88
C GLU A 52 7.49 -2.59 -37.40
N THR A 53 8.28 -2.02 -38.32
CA THR A 53 9.17 -0.88 -38.03
C THR A 53 8.42 0.42 -37.74
N LEU A 54 7.29 0.68 -38.40
CA LEU A 54 6.40 1.81 -38.10
C LEU A 54 5.78 1.70 -36.71
N ASN A 55 5.32 0.50 -36.34
CA ASN A 55 4.78 0.25 -35.01
C ASN A 55 5.86 0.39 -33.93
N ASP A 56 7.10 -0.06 -34.17
CA ASP A 56 8.23 0.15 -33.25
C ASP A 56 8.61 1.64 -33.14
N LEU A 57 8.59 2.39 -34.24
CA LEU A 57 8.86 3.83 -34.21
C LEU A 57 7.77 4.59 -33.45
N PHE A 58 6.50 4.29 -33.74
CA PHE A 58 5.35 4.82 -33.00
C PHE A 58 5.49 4.53 -31.51
N PHE A 59 5.80 3.29 -31.15
CA PHE A 59 6.05 2.86 -29.78
C PHE A 59 7.12 3.72 -29.08
N LYS A 60 8.28 3.91 -29.71
CA LYS A 60 9.37 4.72 -29.15
C LYS A 60 8.93 6.16 -28.92
N LEU A 61 8.21 6.75 -29.88
CA LEU A 61 7.64 8.09 -29.78
C LEU A 61 6.62 8.19 -28.63
N VAL A 62 5.66 7.27 -28.56
CA VAL A 62 4.62 7.26 -27.53
C VAL A 62 5.23 7.16 -26.14
N ILE A 63 6.23 6.28 -25.93
CA ILE A 63 6.89 6.17 -24.62
C ILE A 63 7.62 7.46 -24.24
N GLN A 64 8.28 8.13 -25.18
CA GLN A 64 8.98 9.40 -24.91
C GLN A 64 8.00 10.53 -24.55
N ILE A 65 6.91 10.66 -25.32
CA ILE A 65 5.85 11.63 -25.04
C ILE A 65 5.20 11.31 -23.70
N ALA A 66 4.85 10.04 -23.45
CA ALA A 66 4.25 9.60 -22.21
C ALA A 66 5.15 9.86 -21.00
N THR A 67 6.45 9.63 -21.14
CA THR A 67 7.44 9.93 -20.09
C THR A 67 7.43 11.42 -19.74
N THR A 68 7.43 12.29 -20.76
CA THR A 68 7.38 13.74 -20.53
C THR A 68 6.06 14.17 -19.87
N GLN A 69 4.93 13.70 -20.38
CA GLN A 69 3.60 14.07 -19.88
C GLN A 69 3.37 13.58 -18.44
N VAL A 70 3.74 12.34 -18.15
CA VAL A 70 3.42 11.69 -16.88
C VAL A 70 4.47 12.03 -15.81
N ILE A 71 5.77 11.98 -16.12
CA ILE A 71 6.82 12.26 -15.13
C ILE A 71 7.07 13.76 -14.97
N LYS A 72 7.24 14.50 -16.08
CA LYS A 72 7.67 15.92 -15.99
C LYS A 72 6.50 16.87 -15.74
N LEU A 73 5.33 16.59 -16.31
CA LEU A 73 4.15 17.47 -16.21
C LEU A 73 3.11 16.98 -15.21
N ASN A 74 3.26 15.76 -14.68
CA ASN A 74 2.29 15.12 -13.77
C ASN A 74 0.84 15.10 -14.33
N GLN A 75 0.71 14.86 -15.63
CA GLN A 75 -0.58 14.88 -16.32
C GLN A 75 -1.11 13.47 -16.61
N GLY A 76 -2.43 13.36 -16.67
CA GLY A 76 -3.11 12.16 -17.13
C GLY A 76 -3.00 11.98 -18.63
N LEU A 77 -2.81 10.73 -19.07
CA LEU A 77 -2.59 10.40 -20.47
C LEU A 77 -3.47 9.23 -20.90
N ILE A 78 -4.02 9.34 -22.10
CA ILE A 78 -4.74 8.27 -22.80
C ILE A 78 -3.96 7.92 -24.06
N ILE A 79 -3.74 6.62 -24.27
CA ILE A 79 -3.04 6.07 -25.43
C ILE A 79 -4.00 5.11 -26.12
N SER A 80 -4.36 5.40 -27.36
CA SER A 80 -5.17 4.52 -28.21
C SER A 80 -4.27 3.77 -29.18
N THR A 81 -4.30 2.43 -29.17
CA THR A 81 -3.39 1.59 -29.96
C THR A 81 -3.98 0.20 -30.20
N MET A 82 -3.67 -0.44 -31.32
CA MET A 82 -4.18 -1.80 -31.64
C MET A 82 -3.65 -2.88 -30.68
N LEU A 83 -2.49 -2.62 -30.05
CA LEU A 83 -1.80 -3.41 -29.02
C LEU A 83 -1.72 -4.95 -29.25
N SER A 84 -0.72 -5.35 -30.06
CA SER A 84 -0.31 -6.74 -30.32
C SER A 84 1.02 -7.16 -29.66
N HIS A 85 1.71 -6.26 -28.92
CA HIS A 85 3.05 -6.52 -28.38
C HIS A 85 3.14 -6.36 -26.84
N ARG A 86 3.60 -7.42 -26.16
CA ARG A 86 3.85 -7.46 -24.69
C ARG A 86 4.81 -6.37 -24.20
N SER A 87 5.80 -6.01 -25.02
CA SER A 87 6.87 -5.06 -24.69
C SER A 87 6.40 -3.63 -24.40
N LEU A 88 5.31 -3.17 -25.04
CA LEU A 88 4.76 -1.83 -24.80
C LEU A 88 4.10 -1.75 -23.43
N ILE A 89 3.30 -2.76 -23.05
CA ILE A 89 2.65 -2.80 -21.74
C ILE A 89 3.69 -2.84 -20.61
N ASP A 90 4.75 -3.64 -20.74
CA ASP A 90 5.81 -3.70 -19.74
C ASP A 90 6.51 -2.35 -19.57
N LYS A 91 6.72 -1.61 -20.66
CA LYS A 91 7.28 -0.26 -20.62
C LYS A 91 6.31 0.78 -20.04
N LEU A 92 5.02 0.70 -20.38
CA LEU A 92 3.99 1.55 -19.77
C LEU A 92 3.83 1.27 -18.28
N LYS A 93 3.97 0.00 -17.86
CA LYS A 93 3.96 -0.41 -16.46
C LYS A 93 5.17 0.16 -15.73
N LYS A 94 6.38 0.00 -16.28
CA LYS A 94 7.59 0.61 -15.70
C LYS A 94 7.47 2.13 -15.60
N LEU A 95 6.92 2.79 -16.62
CA LEU A 95 6.67 4.23 -16.61
C LEU A 95 5.67 4.62 -15.53
N ALA A 96 4.56 3.91 -15.42
CA ALA A 96 3.55 4.09 -14.39
C ALA A 96 4.16 3.93 -12.99
N ASP A 97 4.94 2.87 -12.76
CA ASP A 97 5.63 2.61 -11.49
C ASP A 97 6.62 3.74 -11.15
N THR A 98 7.42 4.18 -12.14
CA THR A 98 8.39 5.28 -11.96
C THR A 98 7.71 6.61 -11.61
N ALA A 99 6.54 6.85 -12.18
CA ALA A 99 5.79 8.08 -11.97
C ALA A 99 4.77 8.01 -10.82
N ALA A 100 4.74 6.90 -10.06
CA ALA A 100 3.68 6.58 -9.09
C ALA A 100 2.25 6.77 -9.68
N ALA A 101 2.10 6.55 -10.99
CA ALA A 101 0.85 6.71 -11.72
C ALA A 101 0.16 5.37 -11.90
N ARG A 102 -1.18 5.35 -11.84
CA ARG A 102 -1.95 4.13 -12.13
C ARG A 102 -2.02 3.84 -13.63
N LEU A 103 -1.75 2.61 -14.06
CA LEU A 103 -2.00 2.11 -15.42
C LEU A 103 -3.33 1.34 -15.49
N VAL A 104 -4.16 1.67 -16.49
CA VAL A 104 -5.43 1.00 -16.79
C VAL A 104 -5.46 0.58 -18.25
N ILE A 105 -5.90 -0.64 -18.52
CA ILE A 105 -6.10 -1.17 -19.87
C ILE A 105 -7.61 -1.23 -20.15
N VAL A 106 -8.04 -0.64 -21.25
CA VAL A 106 -9.42 -0.66 -21.75
C VAL A 106 -9.45 -1.40 -23.07
N GLN A 107 -9.80 -2.68 -23.03
CA GLN A 107 -9.91 -3.53 -24.21
C GLN A 107 -11.28 -3.38 -24.87
N CYS A 108 -11.28 -2.78 -26.04
CA CYS A 108 -12.39 -2.74 -26.96
C CYS A 108 -12.54 -4.11 -27.64
N ILE A 109 -13.73 -4.71 -27.58
CA ILE A 109 -14.06 -5.94 -28.28
C ILE A 109 -15.26 -5.72 -29.20
N GLN A 110 -15.33 -6.46 -30.32
CA GLN A 110 -16.55 -6.56 -31.11
C GLN A 110 -17.35 -7.80 -30.66
N ALA A 111 -18.68 -7.77 -30.82
CA ALA A 111 -19.60 -8.81 -30.35
C ALA A 111 -19.36 -10.22 -30.95
N GLN A 112 -18.40 -10.38 -31.87
CA GLN A 112 -18.06 -11.64 -32.53
C GLN A 112 -16.66 -12.16 -32.13
N ASP A 113 -15.87 -11.36 -31.40
CA ASP A 113 -14.49 -11.71 -31.01
C ASP A 113 -14.48 -12.28 -29.58
N ALA A 114 -14.87 -13.54 -29.46
CA ALA A 114 -14.62 -14.30 -28.24
C ALA A 114 -13.12 -14.60 -28.13
N SER A 115 -12.47 -13.96 -27.15
CA SER A 115 -11.18 -14.36 -26.57
C SER A 115 -9.93 -14.21 -27.45
N ASP A 116 -9.16 -13.16 -27.18
CA ASP A 116 -7.71 -13.36 -27.01
C ASP A 116 -7.32 -13.05 -25.56
N GLY A 117 -6.89 -14.10 -24.87
CA GLY A 117 -6.76 -14.22 -23.42
C GLY A 117 -5.48 -13.62 -22.88
N TYR A 118 -5.14 -12.37 -23.24
CA TYR A 118 -3.99 -11.72 -22.61
C TYR A 118 -4.30 -11.38 -21.15
N ARG A 119 -3.59 -12.07 -20.26
CA ARG A 119 -3.48 -11.74 -18.84
C ARG A 119 -2.39 -10.69 -18.65
N PHE A 120 -2.78 -9.47 -18.28
CA PHE A 120 -1.84 -8.43 -17.87
C PHE A 120 -1.66 -8.50 -16.35
N GLU A 121 -0.62 -9.18 -15.89
CA GLU A 121 -0.35 -9.34 -14.47
C GLU A 121 -0.07 -7.98 -13.79
N GLY A 122 -0.87 -7.68 -12.75
CA GLY A 122 -0.73 -6.46 -11.96
C GLY A 122 -1.26 -5.18 -12.61
N VAL A 123 -2.00 -5.26 -13.72
CA VAL A 123 -2.62 -4.10 -14.39
C VAL A 123 -4.12 -4.28 -14.48
N GLN A 124 -4.89 -3.24 -14.13
CA GLN A 124 -6.35 -3.30 -14.21
C GLN A 124 -6.81 -3.31 -15.67
N LYS A 125 -7.66 -4.28 -16.02
CA LYS A 125 -8.19 -4.47 -17.36
C LYS A 125 -9.72 -4.35 -17.35
N PHE A 126 -10.25 -3.57 -18.28
CA PHE A 126 -11.68 -3.43 -18.51
C PHE A 126 -11.99 -3.80 -19.95
N THR A 127 -13.07 -4.53 -20.17
CA THR A 127 -13.53 -4.88 -21.50
C THR A 127 -14.76 -4.07 -21.84
N VAL A 128 -14.76 -3.39 -22.98
CA VAL A 128 -15.83 -2.50 -23.42
C VAL A 128 -16.28 -2.83 -24.83
N ASP A 129 -17.58 -2.68 -25.10
CA ASP A 129 -18.13 -2.66 -26.46
C ASP A 129 -18.12 -1.19 -26.94
N PRO A 130 -17.30 -0.83 -27.94
CA PRO A 130 -17.22 0.54 -28.45
C PRO A 130 -18.57 1.10 -28.92
N LYS A 131 -19.51 0.25 -29.35
CA LYS A 131 -20.83 0.70 -29.84
C LYS A 131 -21.79 1.10 -28.71
N ARG A 132 -21.54 0.62 -27.50
CA ARG A 132 -22.39 0.85 -26.31
C ARG A 132 -21.66 1.64 -25.22
N PHE A 133 -20.48 2.15 -25.54
CA PHE A 133 -19.64 2.86 -24.59
C PHE A 133 -20.28 4.19 -24.19
N VAL A 134 -20.30 4.45 -22.89
CA VAL A 134 -20.72 5.73 -22.30
C VAL A 134 -19.70 6.06 -21.23
N ALA A 135 -18.95 7.15 -21.44
CA ALA A 135 -17.82 7.49 -20.59
C ALA A 135 -18.23 7.70 -19.13
N ASN A 136 -19.35 8.36 -18.83
CA ASN A 136 -19.79 8.56 -17.44
C ASN A 136 -20.07 7.25 -16.71
N ASN A 137 -20.73 6.28 -17.37
CA ASN A 137 -20.99 4.97 -16.79
C ASN A 137 -19.69 4.20 -16.58
N PHE A 138 -18.79 4.27 -17.57
CA PHE A 138 -17.49 3.66 -17.49
C PHE A 138 -16.57 4.32 -16.46
N LEU A 139 -16.68 5.63 -16.23
CA LEU A 139 -15.95 6.35 -15.19
C LEU A 139 -16.53 6.07 -13.81
N ALA A 140 -17.84 5.88 -13.69
CA ALA A 140 -18.48 5.37 -12.49
C ALA A 140 -18.10 3.90 -12.25
N GLU A 141 -17.87 3.11 -13.31
CA GLU A 141 -17.38 1.74 -13.23
C GLU A 141 -15.88 1.69 -12.95
N ILE A 142 -15.06 2.58 -13.51
CA ILE A 142 -13.67 2.75 -13.11
C ILE A 142 -13.69 3.20 -11.67
N SER A 143 -14.46 4.20 -11.25
CA SER A 143 -14.48 4.66 -9.85
C SER A 143 -15.07 3.61 -8.90
N GLY A 144 -16.08 2.85 -9.34
CA GLY A 144 -16.81 1.84 -8.57
C GLY A 144 -16.15 0.45 -8.57
N LYS A 145 -15.37 0.11 -9.60
CA LYS A 145 -14.47 -1.05 -9.62
C LYS A 145 -13.05 -0.70 -9.15
N VAL A 146 -12.63 0.56 -9.18
CA VAL A 146 -11.49 1.10 -8.39
C VAL A 146 -11.85 1.11 -6.92
N ALA A 147 -13.13 1.29 -6.57
CA ALA A 147 -13.65 0.99 -5.24
C ALA A 147 -13.79 -0.52 -4.97
N LYS A 148 -13.70 -1.41 -5.98
CA LYS A 148 -13.42 -2.83 -5.77
C LYS A 148 -11.91 -3.10 -5.74
N ARG A 149 -11.36 -2.84 -4.55
CA ARG A 149 -10.40 -3.72 -3.89
C ARG A 149 -9.23 -4.20 -4.76
N ASN A 150 -8.19 -3.38 -4.86
CA ASN A 150 -6.92 -3.95 -4.43
C ASN A 150 -7.01 -4.04 -2.92
N SER A 151 -6.90 -5.25 -2.39
CA SER A 151 -6.82 -5.58 -0.96
C SER A 151 -5.52 -5.06 -0.33
N THR A 152 -5.23 -3.77 -0.54
CA THR A 152 -3.99 -3.11 -0.17
C THR A 152 -4.27 -1.65 0.23
N HIS A 153 -4.94 -1.38 1.36
CA HIS A 153 -4.87 -0.03 1.92
C HIS A 153 -3.46 0.29 2.48
N LEU A 154 -2.44 0.46 1.63
CA LEU A 154 -1.11 0.92 2.04
C LEU A 154 -0.95 2.40 1.67
N HIS A 155 -1.95 3.22 1.97
CA HIS A 155 -1.93 4.62 1.60
C HIS A 155 -1.55 5.47 2.81
N ALA A 156 -0.68 6.45 2.58
CA ALA A 156 -0.33 7.41 3.60
C ALA A 156 -1.57 8.22 4.00
N LEU A 157 -1.74 8.40 5.31
CA LEU A 157 -2.68 9.37 5.85
C LEU A 157 -2.01 10.74 5.85
N SER A 158 -2.63 11.72 5.20
CA SER A 158 -2.18 13.11 5.28
C SER A 158 -2.99 13.87 6.32
N LEU A 159 -2.31 14.72 7.08
CA LEU A 159 -2.93 15.61 8.04
C LEU A 159 -3.48 16.84 7.33
N TYR A 160 -4.76 17.11 7.54
CA TYR A 160 -5.45 18.31 7.10
C TYR A 160 -5.90 19.12 8.32
N ASN A 161 -5.48 20.38 8.41
CA ASN A 161 -5.82 21.28 9.52
C ASN A 161 -7.12 22.07 9.28
N ASN A 162 -7.91 21.71 8.26
CA ASN A 162 -9.04 22.51 7.82
C ASN A 162 -10.18 22.54 8.86
N TYR A 163 -10.64 23.75 9.20
CA TYR A 163 -11.75 23.99 10.13
C TYR A 163 -13.15 23.82 9.49
N LYS A 164 -13.22 23.50 8.19
CA LYS A 164 -14.46 23.13 7.49
C LYS A 164 -14.18 21.96 6.54
N PRO A 165 -14.88 20.82 6.67
CA PRO A 165 -14.75 19.72 5.73
C PRO A 165 -15.31 20.15 4.37
N PHE A 166 -14.43 20.48 3.42
CA PHE A 166 -14.86 20.77 2.05
C PHE A 166 -15.05 19.43 1.33
N THR A 167 -16.29 19.01 1.14
CA THR A 167 -16.62 18.02 0.12
C THR A 167 -17.24 18.75 -1.06
N GLU A 168 -16.78 18.48 -2.28
CA GLU A 168 -17.41 18.97 -3.52
C GLU A 168 -18.89 18.53 -3.66
N SER A 169 -19.36 17.64 -2.77
CA SER A 169 -20.70 17.04 -2.75
C SER A 169 -21.57 17.46 -1.55
N GLY A 170 -21.09 18.30 -0.63
CA GLY A 170 -21.85 18.72 0.55
C GLY A 170 -22.21 17.58 1.53
N LYS A 171 -21.51 16.44 1.47
CA LYS A 171 -21.70 15.33 2.41
C LYS A 171 -20.86 15.51 3.66
N ASP A 172 -21.47 15.19 4.79
CA ASP A 172 -20.85 15.15 6.11
C ASP A 172 -19.78 14.06 6.22
N LEU A 173 -18.56 14.46 6.62
CA LEU A 173 -17.45 13.52 6.86
C LEU A 173 -17.51 12.99 8.28
N HIS A 174 -17.40 11.67 8.42
CA HIS A 174 -17.42 10.98 9.71
C HIS A 174 -16.07 10.31 9.96
N CYS A 175 -15.59 10.38 11.21
CA CYS A 175 -14.38 9.71 11.61
C CYS A 175 -14.60 8.19 11.64
N LYS A 176 -13.77 7.45 10.92
CA LYS A 176 -13.88 6.00 10.79
C LYS A 176 -13.60 5.23 12.08
N ARG A 177 -12.98 5.86 13.09
CA ARG A 177 -12.75 5.26 14.42
C ARG A 177 -13.92 5.48 15.38
N CYS A 178 -14.26 6.74 15.71
CA CYS A 178 -15.34 7.05 16.66
C CYS A 178 -16.75 7.17 16.04
N GLN A 179 -16.88 7.16 14.72
CA GLN A 179 -18.12 7.40 13.96
C GLN A 179 -18.74 8.79 14.12
N GLU A 180 -18.11 9.72 14.84
CA GLU A 180 -18.58 11.09 15.00
C GLU A 180 -18.21 11.99 13.81
N LEU A 181 -18.95 13.08 13.62
CA LEU A 181 -18.70 14.11 12.61
C LEU A 181 -17.29 14.73 12.76
N ILE A 182 -16.64 14.97 11.63
CA ILE A 182 -15.35 15.67 11.61
C ILE A 182 -15.58 17.17 11.87
N SER A 183 -15.08 17.64 13.02
CA SER A 183 -15.23 19.03 13.50
C SER A 183 -13.92 19.80 13.61
N GLY A 184 -12.79 19.22 13.17
CA GLY A 184 -11.46 19.82 13.31
C GLY A 184 -10.37 19.07 12.51
N PRO A 185 -9.09 19.18 12.91
CA PRO A 185 -7.98 18.53 12.21
C PRO A 185 -8.21 17.04 12.00
N MET A 186 -7.94 16.56 10.79
CA MET A 186 -8.23 15.20 10.37
C MET A 186 -7.09 14.57 9.60
N TYR A 187 -6.96 13.26 9.73
CA TYR A 187 -6.17 12.44 8.83
C TYR A 187 -7.08 11.90 7.73
N GLN A 188 -6.63 12.02 6.48
CA GLN A 188 -7.32 11.43 5.33
C GLN A 188 -6.33 10.64 4.49
N CYS A 189 -6.75 9.44 4.09
CA CYS A 189 -6.05 8.63 3.10
C CYS A 189 -5.95 9.36 1.76
N MET A 190 -4.72 9.53 1.25
CA MET A 190 -4.48 10.29 0.02
C MET A 190 -4.98 9.62 -1.25
N GLU A 191 -5.13 8.30 -1.23
CA GLU A 191 -5.49 7.52 -2.40
C GLU A 191 -6.91 6.91 -2.29
N CYS A 192 -7.59 7.16 -1.16
CA CYS A 192 -8.90 6.59 -0.89
C CYS A 192 -9.78 7.52 -0.04
N ASN A 193 -10.97 7.80 -0.55
CA ASN A 193 -11.92 8.72 0.10
C ASN A 193 -12.69 8.08 1.28
N LYS A 194 -12.24 6.92 1.79
CA LYS A 194 -12.97 6.13 2.79
C LYS A 194 -12.39 6.24 4.20
N TYR A 195 -11.07 6.32 4.32
CA TYR A 195 -10.39 6.30 5.61
C TYR A 195 -10.07 7.74 6.03
N ILE A 196 -10.98 8.29 6.84
CA ILE A 196 -10.90 9.63 7.42
C ILE A 196 -10.99 9.47 8.93
N PHE A 197 -10.13 10.16 9.68
CA PHE A 197 -10.08 10.08 11.13
C PHE A 197 -9.92 11.48 11.72
N HIS A 198 -10.50 11.76 12.89
CA HIS A 198 -10.01 12.90 13.66
C HIS A 198 -8.52 12.71 13.95
N LYS A 199 -7.76 13.80 14.00
CA LYS A 199 -6.35 13.77 14.40
C LYS A 199 -6.18 13.03 15.73
N SER A 200 -6.99 13.38 16.73
CA SER A 200 -7.02 12.71 18.03
C SER A 200 -7.37 11.23 17.93
N CYS A 201 -8.33 10.85 17.09
CA CYS A 201 -8.69 9.45 16.90
C CYS A 201 -7.59 8.63 16.21
N ALA A 202 -6.78 9.21 15.33
CA ALA A 202 -5.68 8.50 14.68
C ALA A 202 -4.43 8.42 15.59
N GLU A 203 -4.13 9.52 16.28
CA GLU A 203 -2.98 9.65 17.17
C GLU A 203 -3.23 9.12 18.58
N ASP A 204 -4.47 8.77 18.94
CA ASP A 204 -4.79 8.14 20.21
C ASP A 204 -4.00 6.83 20.32
N PRO A 205 -2.91 6.82 21.11
CA PRO A 205 -2.05 5.66 21.22
C PRO A 205 -2.72 4.58 22.07
N GLY A 206 -3.92 4.85 22.62
CA GLY A 206 -4.48 4.09 23.73
C GLY A 206 -3.55 4.11 24.94
N ASP A 207 -3.92 3.40 25.98
CA ASP A 207 -2.96 3.06 27.03
C ASP A 207 -2.13 1.85 26.56
N LEU A 208 -0.87 2.07 26.19
CA LEU A 208 0.05 1.01 25.77
C LEU A 208 0.21 -0.06 26.86
N LYS A 209 0.01 0.25 28.14
CA LYS A 209 -0.02 -0.75 29.21
C LYS A 209 -1.24 -1.65 29.10
N LEU A 210 -2.42 -1.07 28.84
CA LEU A 210 -3.64 -1.86 28.60
C LEU A 210 -3.53 -2.69 27.33
N ILE A 211 -2.97 -2.13 26.25
CA ILE A 211 -2.74 -2.86 25.00
C ILE A 211 -1.77 -4.02 25.25
N ARG A 212 -0.72 -3.82 26.05
CA ARG A 212 0.17 -4.92 26.47
C ARG A 212 -0.53 -5.99 27.29
N GLN A 213 -1.68 -5.73 27.90
CA GLN A 213 -2.46 -6.75 28.61
C GLN A 213 -3.50 -7.41 27.68
N SER A 214 -4.16 -6.63 26.85
CA SER A 214 -5.29 -7.08 26.01
C SER A 214 -4.91 -7.54 24.61
N CYS A 215 -3.72 -7.20 24.10
CA CYS A 215 -3.30 -7.53 22.74
C CYS A 215 -3.16 -9.06 22.59
N PRO A 216 -3.91 -9.69 21.67
CA PRO A 216 -3.84 -11.13 21.43
C PRO A 216 -2.40 -11.61 21.17
N LYS A 217 -2.03 -12.77 21.73
CA LYS A 217 -0.65 -13.31 21.70
C LYS A 217 -0.13 -13.50 20.28
N ASN A 218 -1.00 -13.94 19.37
CA ASN A 218 -0.71 -14.12 17.95
C ASN A 218 -0.32 -12.80 17.25
N LEU A 219 -0.88 -11.65 17.64
CA LEU A 219 -0.47 -10.37 17.05
C LEU A 219 0.95 -9.96 17.47
N ARG A 220 1.46 -10.48 18.60
CA ARG A 220 2.82 -10.19 19.09
C ARG A 220 3.89 -11.10 18.50
N ALA A 221 3.50 -12.27 18.00
CA ALA A 221 4.43 -13.29 17.54
C ALA A 221 5.16 -12.85 16.26
N SER A 222 6.49 -13.00 16.25
CA SER A 222 7.34 -12.68 15.10
C SER A 222 7.64 -13.87 14.20
N LYS A 223 7.50 -15.13 14.68
CA LYS A 223 8.21 -16.27 14.08
C LYS A 223 7.43 -17.16 13.10
N GLU A 224 6.10 -17.14 13.03
CA GLU A 224 5.32 -17.91 12.04
C GLU A 224 4.02 -17.16 11.73
N PRO A 225 3.36 -17.34 10.56
CA PRO A 225 2.21 -16.51 10.22
C PRO A 225 1.16 -16.73 11.32
N PRO A 226 0.91 -15.75 12.18
CA PRO A 226 -0.18 -15.89 13.11
C PRO A 226 -1.41 -15.90 12.21
N GLY A 227 -2.25 -16.93 12.34
CA GLY A 227 -3.65 -16.72 11.98
C GLY A 227 -4.07 -15.41 12.64
N TYR A 228 -4.83 -14.56 11.94
CA TYR A 228 -5.56 -13.49 12.62
C TYR A 228 -6.65 -14.15 13.45
N GLU A 229 -6.25 -14.80 14.54
CA GLU A 229 -7.13 -15.25 15.61
C GLU A 229 -7.52 -13.99 16.38
N LEU A 230 -8.56 -13.34 15.86
CA LEU A 230 -9.23 -12.22 16.47
C LEU A 230 -10.45 -12.77 17.20
N PRO A 231 -10.80 -12.25 18.39
CA PRO A 231 -11.97 -12.71 19.13
C PRO A 231 -13.24 -12.66 18.26
N PRO A 232 -14.00 -13.76 18.10
CA PRO A 232 -15.16 -13.83 17.22
C PRO A 232 -16.18 -12.72 17.46
N GLU A 233 -16.38 -12.31 18.72
CA GLU A 233 -17.29 -11.26 19.14
C GLU A 233 -16.86 -9.84 18.72
N LYS A 234 -15.60 -9.66 18.33
CA LYS A 234 -15.06 -8.39 17.84
C LYS A 234 -14.95 -8.33 16.31
N LEU A 235 -15.19 -9.43 15.61
CA LEU A 235 -15.07 -9.50 14.15
C LEU A 235 -16.08 -8.54 13.49
N LYS A 236 -15.57 -7.66 12.62
CA LYS A 236 -16.37 -6.75 11.82
C LYS A 236 -16.20 -7.01 10.34
N ARG A 237 -17.33 -7.06 9.64
CA ARG A 237 -17.35 -7.08 8.19
C ARG A 237 -17.10 -5.66 7.70
N CYS A 238 -16.31 -5.54 6.65
CA CYS A 238 -16.27 -4.29 5.91
C CYS A 238 -17.50 -4.15 5.03
N GLU A 239 -17.86 -2.91 4.73
CA GLU A 239 -19.00 -2.54 3.86
C GLU A 239 -19.09 -3.36 2.57
N THR A 240 -17.95 -3.62 1.90
CA THR A 240 -17.98 -4.40 0.67
C THR A 240 -18.23 -5.90 0.92
N CYS A 241 -17.82 -6.47 2.05
CA CYS A 241 -18.22 -7.84 2.39
C CYS A 241 -19.70 -7.89 2.74
N GLU A 242 -20.20 -6.89 3.47
CA GLU A 242 -21.62 -6.77 3.80
C GLU A 242 -22.49 -6.68 2.55
N LEU A 243 -22.17 -5.78 1.62
CA LEU A 243 -22.90 -5.61 0.35
C LEU A 243 -22.92 -6.87 -0.52
N ASN A 244 -21.90 -7.71 -0.42
CA ASN A 244 -21.82 -8.96 -1.18
C ASN A 244 -22.34 -10.17 -0.38
N ASN A 245 -23.00 -9.96 0.77
CA ASN A 245 -23.46 -11.02 1.68
C ASN A 245 -22.38 -12.04 2.02
N LYS A 246 -21.14 -11.57 2.20
CA LYS A 246 -20.00 -12.41 2.61
C LYS A 246 -19.76 -12.24 4.12
N ASP A 247 -19.41 -13.35 4.77
CA ASP A 247 -18.98 -13.34 6.16
C ASP A 247 -17.66 -12.58 6.35
N PHE A 248 -17.28 -12.39 7.63
CA PHE A 248 -15.94 -11.94 7.97
C PHE A 248 -14.90 -12.82 7.26
N CYS A 249 -13.84 -12.20 6.76
CA CYS A 249 -12.85 -12.87 5.95
C CYS A 249 -11.46 -12.42 6.35
N VAL A 250 -10.65 -13.35 6.85
CA VAL A 250 -9.25 -13.10 7.22
C VAL A 250 -8.34 -12.80 6.03
N SER A 251 -8.76 -13.14 4.81
CA SER A 251 -8.06 -12.70 3.60
C SER A 251 -8.51 -11.31 3.14
N CYS A 252 -9.55 -10.73 3.76
CA CYS A 252 -10.03 -9.39 3.48
C CYS A 252 -9.38 -8.38 4.42
N ARG A 253 -8.51 -7.54 3.88
CA ARG A 253 -7.79 -6.50 4.62
C ARG A 253 -8.72 -5.53 5.35
N ASP A 254 -9.78 -5.07 4.68
CA ASP A 254 -10.71 -4.13 5.29
C ASP A 254 -11.47 -4.79 6.46
N CYS A 255 -11.81 -6.08 6.38
CA CYS A 255 -12.42 -6.77 7.52
C CYS A 255 -11.47 -6.82 8.73
N ILE A 256 -10.19 -7.13 8.50
CA ILE A 256 -9.16 -7.12 9.56
C ILE A 256 -9.04 -5.71 10.15
N PHE A 257 -8.99 -4.69 9.30
CA PHE A 257 -8.83 -3.30 9.72
C PHE A 257 -10.02 -2.79 10.52
N GLU A 258 -11.25 -3.03 10.05
CA GLU A 258 -12.49 -2.66 10.77
C GLU A 258 -12.59 -3.40 12.11
N THR A 259 -12.17 -4.67 12.14
CA THR A 259 -12.09 -5.46 13.37
C THR A 259 -11.08 -4.85 14.36
N ASN A 260 -9.93 -4.36 13.87
CA ASN A 260 -8.97 -3.64 14.71
C ASN A 260 -9.54 -2.32 15.25
N MET A 261 -10.28 -1.58 14.42
CA MET A 261 -10.89 -0.31 14.85
C MET A 261 -11.93 -0.52 15.94
N GLU A 262 -12.83 -1.47 15.78
CA GLU A 262 -13.85 -1.80 16.77
C GLU A 262 -13.24 -2.40 18.04
N GLY A 263 -12.35 -3.38 17.86
CA GLY A 263 -11.69 -4.08 18.96
C GLY A 263 -10.68 -3.23 19.71
N LYS A 264 -10.25 -2.10 19.13
CA LYS A 264 -9.18 -1.23 19.64
C LYS A 264 -7.92 -2.03 20.00
N PHE A 265 -7.58 -3.05 19.21
CA PHE A 265 -6.47 -3.96 19.53
C PHE A 265 -5.11 -3.27 19.40
N LEU A 266 -4.93 -2.50 18.32
CA LEU A 266 -3.67 -1.84 17.99
C LEU A 266 -3.93 -0.38 17.56
N PRO A 267 -3.18 0.60 18.13
CA PRO A 267 -3.24 2.00 17.71
C PRO A 267 -2.78 2.17 16.27
N LEU A 268 -3.35 3.17 15.57
CA LEU A 268 -2.96 3.46 14.20
C LEU A 268 -1.59 4.14 14.10
N ILE A 269 -1.29 5.03 15.04
CA ILE A 269 -0.06 5.81 15.11
C ILE A 269 0.49 5.68 16.52
N ILE A 270 1.79 5.48 16.64
CA ILE A 270 2.50 5.48 17.92
C ILE A 270 3.76 6.34 17.83
N ASN A 271 4.10 7.01 18.93
CA ASN A 271 5.43 7.61 19.12
C ASN A 271 6.22 6.67 20.03
N HIS A 272 7.25 6.03 19.48
CA HIS A 272 8.05 5.04 20.20
C HIS A 272 9.42 5.64 20.57
N GLY A 273 9.90 5.41 21.79
CA GLY A 273 11.15 6.01 22.29
C GLY A 273 12.40 5.67 21.48
N SER A 274 12.36 4.60 20.68
CA SER A 274 13.46 4.19 19.79
C SER A 274 13.56 4.99 18.49
N HIS A 275 12.61 5.86 18.17
CA HIS A 275 12.58 6.55 16.88
C HIS A 275 11.86 7.90 16.97
N SER A 276 12.42 8.93 16.34
CA SER A 276 11.93 10.31 16.43
C SER A 276 10.62 10.56 15.68
N HIS A 277 10.33 9.78 14.64
CA HIS A 277 9.12 9.93 13.83
C HIS A 277 8.00 8.98 14.29
N PRO A 278 6.73 9.37 14.10
CA PRO A 278 5.59 8.49 14.37
C PRO A 278 5.64 7.21 13.52
N LEU A 279 5.34 6.08 14.16
CA LEU A 279 5.23 4.79 13.48
C LEU A 279 3.77 4.48 13.17
N ASN A 280 3.51 4.05 11.94
CA ASN A 280 2.17 3.76 11.44
C ASN A 280 1.91 2.25 11.45
N LEU A 281 0.72 1.84 11.90
CA LEU A 281 0.28 0.46 11.88
C LEU A 281 0.02 -0.01 10.44
N ILE A 282 0.66 -1.11 10.07
CA ILE A 282 0.44 -1.85 8.84
C ILE A 282 -0.18 -3.19 9.22
N MET A 283 -1.34 -3.50 8.65
CA MET A 283 -2.00 -4.82 8.78
C MET A 283 -2.29 -5.37 7.39
N MET A 284 -1.64 -6.48 7.03
CA MET A 284 -1.79 -7.17 5.74
C MET A 284 -2.38 -8.56 5.94
N PRO A 285 -3.35 -9.00 5.12
CA PRO A 285 -3.83 -10.37 5.15
C PRO A 285 -2.68 -11.38 4.99
N PRO A 286 -2.75 -12.57 5.62
CA PRO A 286 -1.66 -13.54 5.56
C PRO A 286 -1.33 -14.00 4.13
N SER A 287 -2.32 -13.94 3.24
CA SER A 287 -2.19 -14.31 1.82
C SER A 287 -1.31 -13.34 1.00
N TYR A 288 -0.95 -12.17 1.53
CA TYR A 288 -0.16 -11.17 0.79
C TYR A 288 1.36 -11.35 0.91
N ASP A 289 1.83 -12.31 1.70
CA ASP A 289 3.26 -12.59 1.99
C ASP A 289 4.11 -11.33 2.26
N TYR A 290 3.53 -10.31 2.92
CA TYR A 290 4.24 -9.10 3.30
C TYR A 290 5.29 -9.41 4.38
N LYS A 291 6.56 -9.09 4.09
CA LYS A 291 7.72 -9.30 4.99
C LYS A 291 8.45 -7.99 5.25
N PHE A 292 9.00 -7.85 6.44
CA PHE A 292 9.81 -6.70 6.85
C PHE A 292 10.90 -7.13 7.83
N GLY A 293 12.02 -6.41 7.88
CA GLY A 293 13.02 -6.59 8.94
C GLY A 293 12.68 -5.72 10.14
N CYS A 294 12.75 -6.26 11.35
CA CYS A 294 12.52 -5.49 12.57
C CYS A 294 13.81 -4.84 13.07
N CYS A 295 13.80 -3.51 13.22
CA CYS A 295 14.94 -2.74 13.73
C CYS A 295 15.24 -3.02 15.21
N GLY A 296 14.29 -3.59 15.96
CA GLY A 296 14.48 -3.88 17.37
C GLY A 296 15.15 -5.22 17.64
N CYS A 297 14.56 -6.31 17.17
CA CYS A 297 15.08 -7.65 17.40
C CYS A 297 15.97 -8.16 16.26
N GLY A 298 16.08 -7.45 15.13
CA GLY A 298 16.83 -7.88 13.95
C GLY A 298 16.23 -9.04 13.16
N GLU A 299 15.08 -9.58 13.59
CA GLU A 299 14.41 -10.71 12.93
C GLU A 299 13.39 -10.25 11.88
N LEU A 300 13.09 -11.12 10.92
CA LEU A 300 12.04 -10.88 9.93
C LEU A 300 10.65 -11.00 10.56
N GLY A 301 9.75 -10.09 10.21
CA GLY A 301 8.33 -10.11 10.53
C GLY A 301 7.45 -10.32 9.30
N LYS A 302 6.19 -10.66 9.55
CA LYS A 302 5.18 -10.87 8.51
C LYS A 302 3.86 -10.19 8.87
N SER A 303 3.11 -9.80 7.84
CA SER A 303 1.71 -9.35 7.92
C SER A 303 1.45 -8.04 8.69
N ILE A 304 1.88 -7.93 9.95
CA ILE A 304 1.58 -6.80 10.84
C ILE A 304 2.88 -6.15 11.32
N SER A 305 2.99 -4.83 11.17
CA SER A 305 4.16 -4.06 11.59
C SER A 305 3.79 -2.64 12.01
N TYR A 306 4.69 -1.99 12.75
CA TYR A 306 4.72 -0.53 12.86
C TYR A 306 5.85 0.02 12.00
N ARG A 307 5.56 0.97 11.11
CA ARG A 307 6.50 1.50 10.13
C ARG A 307 6.59 3.03 10.15
N CYS A 308 7.82 3.54 10.17
CA CYS A 308 8.11 4.90 9.76
C CYS A 308 8.28 4.93 8.23
N TYR A 309 7.51 5.78 7.55
CA TYR A 309 7.63 5.94 6.11
C TYR A 309 8.87 6.75 5.71
N ASP A 310 9.31 7.68 6.55
CA ASP A 310 10.43 8.58 6.26
C ASP A 310 11.80 7.91 6.41
N CYS A 311 11.91 6.96 7.34
CA CYS A 311 13.20 6.35 7.71
C CYS A 311 13.31 4.86 7.39
N ASN A 312 12.29 4.25 6.77
CA ASN A 312 12.22 2.79 6.57
C ASN A 312 12.46 1.99 7.88
N PHE A 313 12.06 2.56 9.02
CA PHE A 313 12.18 1.96 10.33
C PHE A 313 10.95 1.10 10.62
N ASN A 314 11.14 -0.19 10.89
CA ASN A 314 10.03 -1.13 11.07
C ASN A 314 10.18 -1.90 12.38
N LEU A 315 9.08 -2.10 13.09
CA LEU A 315 9.03 -2.89 14.32
C LEU A 315 7.93 -3.95 14.25
N HIS A 316 8.19 -5.11 14.86
CA HIS A 316 7.12 -6.03 15.24
C HIS A 316 6.22 -5.39 16.29
N VAL A 317 4.95 -5.79 16.32
CA VAL A 317 4.03 -5.44 17.42
C VAL A 317 4.60 -5.87 18.77
N GLY A 318 5.18 -7.08 18.85
CA GLY A 318 5.84 -7.55 20.06
C GLY A 318 7.01 -6.67 20.51
N CYS A 319 7.80 -6.13 19.57
CA CYS A 319 8.91 -5.22 19.87
C CYS A 319 8.42 -3.85 20.34
N VAL A 320 7.34 -3.33 19.75
CA VAL A 320 6.69 -2.09 20.21
C VAL A 320 6.15 -2.23 21.63
N LEU A 321 5.61 -3.39 21.97
CA LEU A 321 5.00 -3.64 23.28
C LEU A 321 5.99 -4.10 24.35
N LEU A 322 7.31 -4.14 24.05
CA LEU A 322 8.32 -4.41 25.07
C LEU A 322 8.19 -3.40 26.21
N GLU A 323 8.50 -3.85 27.42
CA GLU A 323 8.57 -2.95 28.56
C GLU A 323 9.87 -2.17 28.49
N HIS A 324 9.82 -0.87 28.78
CA HIS A 324 11.05 -0.09 28.88
C HIS A 324 11.93 -0.58 30.04
N THR A 325 11.31 -1.18 31.06
CA THR A 325 12.00 -1.79 32.20
C THR A 325 11.59 -3.23 32.35
N ALA A 326 12.54 -4.16 32.42
CA ALA A 326 12.29 -5.57 32.69
C ALA A 326 12.86 -5.98 34.05
N THR A 327 12.11 -6.83 34.76
CA THR A 327 12.59 -7.59 35.92
C THR A 327 13.09 -8.95 35.47
N SER A 328 14.07 -9.52 36.18
CA SER A 328 14.58 -10.86 35.89
C SER A 328 14.70 -11.67 37.18
N ILE A 329 14.34 -12.95 37.15
CA ILE A 329 14.59 -13.86 38.28
C ILE A 329 16.11 -14.04 38.50
N ARG A 330 16.90 -13.86 37.44
CA ARG A 330 18.37 -13.98 37.46
C ARG A 330 19.07 -12.69 37.90
N HIS A 331 18.34 -11.58 38.03
CA HIS A 331 18.93 -10.30 38.42
C HIS A 331 17.95 -9.38 39.15
N SER A 332 18.36 -8.90 40.34
CA SER A 332 17.49 -8.17 41.26
C SER A 332 17.17 -6.72 40.85
N HIS A 333 18.01 -6.06 40.05
CA HIS A 333 17.74 -4.70 39.58
C HIS A 333 16.92 -4.71 38.29
N ASN A 334 16.15 -3.64 38.09
CA ASN A 334 15.45 -3.43 36.84
C ASN A 334 16.46 -3.19 35.71
N LEU A 335 16.29 -3.90 34.61
CA LEU A 335 17.04 -3.65 33.39
C LEU A 335 16.26 -2.69 32.50
N THR A 336 16.94 -1.73 31.90
CA THR A 336 16.36 -0.73 30.99
C THR A 336 16.58 -1.16 29.54
N LEU A 337 15.56 -1.05 28.70
CA LEU A 337 15.65 -1.36 27.28
C LEU A 337 16.46 -0.28 26.56
N VAL A 338 17.52 -0.69 25.88
CA VAL A 338 18.41 0.18 25.11
C VAL A 338 18.18 -0.07 23.62
N TYR A 339 17.98 1.03 22.89
CA TYR A 339 17.67 1.02 21.46
C TYR A 339 18.88 1.32 20.57
N ASP A 340 19.81 2.13 21.08
CA ASP A 340 21.02 2.55 20.38
C ASP A 340 22.24 1.85 20.97
N SER A 341 22.90 1.05 20.16
CA SER A 341 24.08 0.28 20.53
C SER A 341 25.39 0.95 20.09
N LEU A 342 25.30 2.14 19.49
CA LEU A 342 26.43 2.89 18.96
C LEU A 342 27.00 3.91 19.96
N GLU A 343 26.42 4.03 21.16
CA GLU A 343 27.05 4.80 22.23
C GLU A 343 28.34 4.08 22.68
N ASP A 344 29.44 4.85 22.78
CA ASP A 344 30.77 4.35 23.19
C ASP A 344 30.73 3.54 24.50
N THR A 345 29.73 3.78 25.34
CA THR A 345 29.49 3.10 26.63
C THR A 345 29.11 1.63 26.53
N TYR A 346 28.74 1.12 25.35
CA TYR A 346 28.27 -0.26 25.17
C TYR A 346 29.11 -1.08 24.17
N TRP A 347 30.14 -0.49 23.58
CA TRP A 347 30.94 -1.10 22.49
C TRP A 347 31.70 -2.36 22.93
N ASP A 348 32.07 -2.44 24.21
CA ASP A 348 32.74 -3.59 24.83
C ASP A 348 31.74 -4.65 25.34
N LYS A 349 30.44 -4.34 25.40
CA LYS A 349 29.39 -5.22 25.96
C LYS A 349 28.68 -6.02 24.86
N ASN A 350 29.47 -6.88 24.20
CA ASN A 350 29.04 -7.69 23.06
C ASN A 350 28.50 -9.08 23.43
N SER A 351 28.45 -9.45 24.71
CA SER A 351 27.91 -10.73 25.17
C SER A 351 26.75 -10.54 26.13
N CYS A 352 25.76 -11.42 26.05
CA CYS A 352 24.67 -11.47 27.02
C CYS A 352 25.11 -12.22 28.28
N ASP A 353 25.02 -11.57 29.44
CA ASP A 353 25.42 -12.14 30.74
C ASP A 353 24.52 -13.28 31.23
N PHE A 354 23.34 -13.46 30.63
CA PHE A 354 22.40 -14.52 31.03
C PHE A 354 22.55 -15.81 30.24
N CYS A 355 23.05 -15.74 29.00
CA CYS A 355 23.21 -16.92 28.14
C CYS A 355 24.64 -17.11 27.62
N ASN A 356 25.55 -16.17 27.88
CA ASN A 356 26.94 -16.14 27.44
C ASN A 356 27.15 -16.19 25.92
N ASN A 357 26.10 -15.93 25.13
CA ASN A 357 26.20 -15.83 23.68
C ASN A 357 26.43 -14.37 23.25
N GLU A 358 27.08 -14.21 22.09
CA GLU A 358 27.27 -12.90 21.47
C GLU A 358 25.93 -12.21 21.15
N ARG A 359 25.92 -10.90 21.32
CA ARG A 359 24.86 -9.98 20.92
C ARG A 359 25.23 -9.41 19.56
N LYS A 360 24.23 -9.25 18.71
CA LYS A 360 24.42 -8.47 17.48
C LYS A 360 24.35 -6.99 17.83
N PRO A 361 25.36 -6.17 17.47
CA PRO A 361 25.37 -4.75 17.81
C PRO A 361 24.06 -4.05 17.44
N GLU A 362 23.56 -4.29 16.23
CA GLU A 362 22.32 -3.70 15.67
C GLU A 362 21.01 -4.06 16.41
N GLN A 363 21.03 -5.00 17.37
CA GLN A 363 19.83 -5.46 18.09
C GLN A 363 19.71 -4.78 19.45
N TRP A 364 18.47 -4.44 19.82
CA TRP A 364 18.12 -3.94 21.15
C TRP A 364 18.43 -4.97 22.24
N PHE A 365 18.68 -4.47 23.44
CA PHE A 365 19.03 -5.27 24.60
C PHE A 365 18.59 -4.58 25.88
N TYR A 366 18.57 -5.34 26.97
CA TYR A 366 18.33 -4.82 28.31
C TYR A 366 19.66 -4.57 29.01
N TYR A 367 19.76 -3.43 29.68
CA TYR A 367 20.94 -2.99 30.40
C TYR A 367 20.62 -2.60 31.84
N CYS A 368 21.41 -3.08 32.78
CA CYS A 368 21.38 -2.60 34.16
C CYS A 368 22.57 -1.68 34.41
N SER A 369 22.34 -0.39 34.65
CA SER A 369 23.42 0.57 34.93
C SER A 369 24.09 0.36 36.27
N THR A 370 23.42 -0.29 37.23
CA THR A 370 23.95 -0.52 38.58
C THR A 370 24.97 -1.66 38.63
N CYS A 371 24.71 -2.73 37.87
CA CYS A 371 25.55 -3.92 37.84
C CYS A 371 26.26 -4.11 36.50
N GLU A 372 26.04 -3.19 35.57
CA GLU A 372 26.63 -3.19 34.24
C GLU A 372 26.26 -4.41 33.37
N ILE A 373 25.18 -5.10 33.72
CA ILE A 373 24.71 -6.32 33.06
C ILE A 373 23.99 -5.99 31.75
N VAL A 374 24.32 -6.74 30.70
CA VAL A 374 23.69 -6.76 29.38
C VAL A 374 22.96 -8.08 29.15
N ALA A 375 21.72 -8.01 28.70
CA ALA A 375 20.91 -9.18 28.40
C ALA A 375 20.18 -9.03 27.06
N HIS A 376 20.10 -10.11 26.29
CA HIS A 376 19.20 -10.16 25.12
C HIS A 376 17.75 -9.93 25.57
N ILE A 377 16.93 -9.35 24.69
CA ILE A 377 15.48 -9.17 24.93
C ILE A 377 14.81 -10.47 25.39
N GLY A 378 15.13 -11.59 24.74
CA GLY A 378 14.56 -12.91 25.05
C GLY A 378 15.14 -13.60 26.29
N CYS A 379 16.23 -13.08 26.87
CA CYS A 379 16.85 -13.65 28.07
C CYS A 379 16.28 -13.06 29.37
N CYS A 380 15.62 -11.90 29.29
CA CYS A 380 14.87 -11.34 30.39
C CYS A 380 13.48 -12.00 30.40
N ALA A 381 13.27 -13.02 31.23
CA ALA A 381 11.95 -13.60 31.43
C ALA A 381 11.06 -12.55 32.10
N VAL A 382 10.21 -11.87 31.32
CA VAL A 382 9.07 -11.15 31.88
C VAL A 382 8.07 -12.21 32.28
N ASP A 383 7.80 -12.30 33.58
CA ASP A 383 6.85 -13.25 34.16
C ASP A 383 5.51 -13.13 33.40
N GLN A 384 5.15 -14.16 32.63
CA GLN A 384 3.80 -14.29 32.06
C GLN A 384 2.91 -15.03 33.06
N SER A 385 2.94 -14.60 34.32
CA SER A 385 2.09 -15.14 35.35
C SER A 385 0.72 -14.45 35.31
N GLN A 386 -0.28 -15.29 34.96
CA GLN A 386 -1.74 -15.14 35.00
C GLN A 386 -2.45 -14.72 33.70
#